data_AF-A0A969X6E3-F1
#
_entry.id   AF-A0A969X6E3-F1
#
_cell.length_a   1.000
_cell.length_b   1.000
_cell.length_c   1.000
_cell.angle_alpha   90.00
_cell.angle_beta   90.00
_cell.angle_gamma   90.00
#
_symmetry.space_group_name_H-M   'P 1'
#
loop_
_entity.id
_entity.type
_entity.pdbx_description
1 polymer ?
#
loop_
_entity_poly.entity_id
_entity_poly.type
_entity_poly.pdbx_seq_one_letter_code
_entity_poly.pdbx_strand_id
1 'polypeptide(L)' 'MKKVSADIAIIGSGLAGLSAAINAKESAPELEVVVCSKSKPGLANCTAVSQGFFRNSNPSYPPERHEKETIKSGYGLNN' A
#
# COMPACT_ATOMS: atom_id res chain seq x y z
N MET A 1 22.72 -12.45 17.74
CA MET A 1 21.71 -11.63 17.01
C MET A 1 22.37 -11.11 15.73
N LYS A 2 21.78 -11.32 14.54
CA LYS A 2 22.28 -10.74 13.28
C LYS A 2 21.62 -9.38 13.07
N LYS A 3 22.36 -8.42 12.52
CA LYS A 3 21.86 -7.07 12.19
C LYS A 3 21.80 -6.93 10.66
N VAL A 4 20.75 -6.27 10.18
CA VAL A 4 20.59 -5.82 8.79
C VAL A 4 20.37 -4.32 8.86
N SER A 5 21.10 -3.56 8.06
CA SER A 5 20.94 -2.11 7.92
C SER A 5 20.06 -1.82 6.71
N ALA A 6 19.29 -0.74 6.76
CA ALA A 6 18.51 -0.23 5.65
C ALA A 6 18.19 1.24 5.94
N ASP A 7 18.06 2.06 4.91
CA ASP A 7 17.51 3.41 5.04
C ASP A 7 16.00 3.33 5.30
N ILE A 8 15.34 2.34 4.66
CA ILE A 8 13.91 2.08 4.82
C ILE A 8 13.67 0.59 5.05
N ALA A 9 13.10 0.25 6.20
CA ALA A 9 12.66 -1.11 6.53
C ALA A 9 11.12 -1.22 6.42
N ILE A 10 10.65 -2.08 5.51
CA ILE A 10 9.22 -2.31 5.25
C ILE A 10 8.84 -3.70 5.77
N ILE A 11 7.89 -3.77 6.69
CA ILE A 11 7.38 -5.04 7.24
C ILE A 11 6.08 -5.39 6.53
N GLY A 12 6.15 -6.41 5.67
CA GLY A 12 5.02 -6.93 4.91
C GLY A 12 5.12 -6.65 3.41
N SER A 13 4.85 -7.68 2.61
CA SER A 13 4.88 -7.64 1.15
C SER A 13 3.48 -7.68 0.53
N GLY A 14 2.52 -6.99 1.15
CA GLY A 14 1.20 -6.71 0.56
C GLY A 14 1.25 -5.53 -0.40
N LEU A 15 0.09 -5.12 -0.94
CA LEU A 15 -0.01 -3.97 -1.84
C LEU A 15 0.72 -2.74 -1.29
N ALA A 16 0.34 -2.29 -0.10
CA ALA A 16 0.89 -1.07 0.50
C ALA A 16 2.42 -1.13 0.68
N GLY A 17 2.96 -2.26 1.17
CA GLY A 17 4.39 -2.42 1.38
C GLY A 17 5.20 -2.44 0.09
N LEU A 18 4.72 -3.15 -0.94
CA LEU A 18 5.39 -3.17 -2.24
C LEU A 18 5.25 -1.84 -2.98
N SER A 19 4.08 -1.20 -2.91
CA SER A 19 3.89 0.15 -3.45
C SER A 19 4.81 1.17 -2.78
N ALA A 20 4.98 1.11 -1.45
CA ALA A 20 5.93 1.96 -0.74
C ALA A 20 7.38 1.70 -1.16
N ALA A 21 7.77 0.43 -1.32
CA ALA A 21 9.12 0.07 -1.77
C ALA A 21 9.43 0.61 -3.17
N ILE A 22 8.48 0.47 -4.11
CA ILE A 22 8.60 0.99 -5.47
C ILE A 22 8.71 2.52 -5.44
N ASN A 23 7.79 3.21 -4.77
CA ASN A 23 7.81 4.67 -4.67
C ASN A 23 9.13 5.20 -4.07
N ALA A 24 9.67 4.52 -3.05
CA ALA A 24 10.95 4.88 -2.47
C ALA A 24 12.10 4.74 -3.49
N LYS A 25 12.16 3.63 -4.23
CA LYS A 25 13.19 3.42 -5.25
C LYS A 25 13.03 4.32 -6.48
N GLU A 26 11.83 4.71 -6.83
CA GLU A 26 11.56 5.67 -7.91
C GLU A 26 11.97 7.10 -7.51
N SER A 27 11.74 7.47 -6.25
CA SER A 27 12.05 8.82 -5.73
C SER A 27 13.54 8.99 -5.41
N ALA A 28 14.17 7.94 -4.87
CA ALA A 28 15.55 7.95 -4.43
C ALA A 28 16.20 6.58 -4.69
N PRO A 29 16.69 6.32 -5.91
CA PRO A 29 17.25 5.04 -6.33
C PRO A 29 18.48 4.59 -5.55
N GLU A 30 19.12 5.47 -4.79
CA GLU A 30 20.29 5.20 -3.95
C GLU A 30 19.92 4.57 -2.60
N LEU A 31 18.69 4.76 -2.11
CA LEU A 31 18.29 4.26 -0.78
C LEU A 31 18.30 2.73 -0.72
N GLU A 32 18.82 2.19 0.37
CA GLU A 32 18.72 0.78 0.72
C GLU A 32 17.33 0.49 1.32
N VAL A 33 16.47 -0.12 0.51
CA VAL A 33 15.10 -0.48 0.90
C VAL A 33 15.03 -1.99 1.13
N VAL A 34 14.67 -2.39 2.35
CA VAL A 34 14.51 -3.80 2.72
C VAL A 34 13.03 -4.10 2.97
N VAL A 35 12.48 -5.04 2.20
CA VAL A 35 11.12 -5.58 2.42
C VAL A 35 11.23 -6.92 3.13
N CYS A 36 10.81 -6.96 4.39
CA CYS A 36 10.72 -8.17 5.17
C CYS A 36 9.33 -8.81 5.02
N SER A 37 9.29 -10.08 4.63
CA SER A 37 8.04 -10.84 4.57
C SER A 37 8.19 -12.22 5.17
N LYS A 38 7.14 -12.68 5.85
CA LYS A 38 7.04 -14.04 6.38
C LYS A 38 6.84 -15.07 5.25
N SER A 39 6.26 -14.65 4.13
CA SER A 39 5.82 -15.51 3.03
C SER A 39 6.28 -14.96 1.68
N LYS A 40 6.03 -15.70 0.60
CA LYS A 40 6.47 -15.30 -0.74
C LYS A 40 5.88 -13.92 -1.13
N PRO A 41 6.72 -12.91 -1.41
CA PRO A 41 6.25 -11.58 -1.77
C PRO A 41 5.30 -11.57 -2.96
N GLY A 42 4.26 -10.71 -2.90
CA GLY A 42 3.26 -10.56 -3.96
C GLY A 42 2.26 -11.70 -4.12
N LEU A 43 2.48 -12.87 -3.53
CA LEU A 43 1.65 -14.07 -3.74
C LEU A 43 0.91 -14.54 -2.49
N ALA A 44 1.52 -14.41 -1.32
CA ALA A 44 0.97 -14.95 -0.08
C ALA A 44 0.56 -13.82 0.89
N ASN A 45 -0.40 -12.99 0.46
CA ASN A 45 -0.93 -11.85 1.23
C ASN A 45 -2.45 -11.66 0.95
N CYS A 46 -3.13 -10.82 1.75
CA CYS A 46 -4.57 -10.55 1.56
C CYS A 46 -4.89 -9.74 0.29
N THR A 47 -3.92 -9.01 -0.27
CA THR A 47 -4.10 -8.34 -1.55
C THR A 47 -4.34 -9.35 -2.67
N ALA A 48 -3.62 -10.48 -2.68
CA ALA A 48 -3.74 -11.51 -3.71
C ALA A 48 -5.15 -12.12 -3.79
N VAL A 49 -5.92 -12.11 -2.70
CA VAL A 49 -7.29 -12.65 -2.64
C VAL A 49 -8.39 -11.58 -2.81
N SER A 50 -8.01 -10.30 -2.96
CA SER A 50 -8.95 -9.18 -3.14
C SER A 50 -9.64 -9.15 -4.52
N GLN A 51 -9.24 -10.03 -5.44
CA GLN A 51 -9.66 -10.04 -6.85
C GLN A 51 -9.35 -8.72 -7.60
N GLY A 52 -8.51 -7.85 -7.04
CA GLY A 52 -8.05 -6.63 -7.69
C GLY A 52 -9.10 -5.52 -7.79
N PHE A 53 -10.17 -5.56 -7.00
CA PHE A 53 -11.16 -4.48 -6.98
C PHE A 53 -10.65 -3.26 -6.23
N PHE A 54 -10.62 -2.12 -6.91
CA PHE A 54 -10.30 -0.82 -6.32
C PHE A 54 -11.46 0.15 -6.50
N ARG A 55 -11.83 0.83 -5.41
CA ARG A 55 -12.75 1.97 -5.49
C ARG A 55 -11.91 3.18 -5.91
N ASN A 56 -12.22 3.75 -7.07
CA ASN A 56 -11.55 4.95 -7.57
C ASN A 56 -12.57 5.93 -8.16
N SER A 57 -12.28 7.22 -8.07
CA SER A 57 -13.03 8.25 -8.79
C SER A 57 -12.80 8.15 -10.30
N ASN A 58 -13.81 8.50 -11.08
CA ASN A 58 -13.76 8.55 -12.54
C ASN A 58 -14.78 9.59 -13.05
N PRO A 59 -14.85 9.91 -14.37
CA PRO A 59 -15.78 10.94 -14.86
C PRO A 59 -17.26 10.71 -14.51
N SER A 60 -17.70 9.46 -14.35
CA SER A 60 -19.07 9.12 -13.92
C SER A 60 -19.23 9.01 -12.39
N TYR A 61 -18.13 9.05 -11.65
CA TYR A 61 -18.05 8.95 -10.18
C TYR A 61 -17.00 9.93 -9.67
N PRO A 62 -17.33 11.23 -9.60
CA PRO A 62 -16.35 12.29 -9.37
C PRO A 62 -15.79 12.29 -7.94
N PRO A 63 -14.61 12.91 -7.70
CA PRO A 63 -13.93 12.90 -6.41
C PRO A 63 -14.81 13.37 -5.24
N GLU A 64 -15.63 14.40 -5.41
CA GLU A 64 -16.48 14.95 -4.36
C GLU A 64 -17.56 13.95 -3.93
N ARG A 65 -18.11 13.20 -4.89
CA ARG A 65 -19.05 12.11 -4.60
C ARG A 65 -18.32 10.97 -3.88
N HIS A 66 -17.11 10.63 -4.33
CA HIS A 66 -16.32 9.57 -3.73
C HIS A 66 -15.96 9.85 -2.26
N GLU A 67 -15.50 11.06 -1.99
CA GLU A 67 -15.18 11.53 -0.65
C GLU A 67 -16.41 11.50 0.26
N LYS A 68 -17.53 12.08 -0.17
CA LYS A 68 -18.78 12.11 0.61
C LYS A 68 -19.26 10.70 0.98
N GLU A 69 -19.23 9.76 0.03
CA GLU A 69 -19.62 8.38 0.29
C GLU A 69 -18.64 7.66 1.23
N THR A 70 -17.34 7.98 1.17
CA THR A 70 -16.30 7.43 2.06
C THR A 70 -16.48 7.91 3.50
N ILE A 71 -16.65 9.22 3.70
CA ILE A 71 -16.93 9.82 5.02
C ILE A 71 -18.23 9.27 5.61
N LYS A 72 -19.29 9.17 4.80
CA LYS A 72 -20.57 8.59 5.23
C LYS A 72 -20.42 7.14 5.68
N SER A 73 -19.69 6.32 4.93
CA SER A 73 -19.48 4.89 5.24
C SER A 73 -18.68 4.70 6.54
N GLY A 74 -17.78 5.63 6.83
CA GLY A 74 -17.01 5.66 8.07
C GLY A 74 -17.70 6.29 9.27
N TYR A 75 -18.98 6.69 9.13
CA TYR A 75 -19.74 7.35 10.20
C TYR A 75 -19.05 8.61 10.78
N GLY A 76 -18.24 9.30 9.96
CA GLY A 76 -17.48 10.48 10.39
C GLY A 76 -16.29 10.18 11.32
N LEU A 77 -15.86 8.92 11.43
CA LEU A 77 -14.69 8.52 12.23
C LEU A 77 -13.38 8.53 11.45
N ASN A 78 -13.44 8.64 10.12
CA ASN A 78 -12.24 8.73 9.28
C ASN A 78 -11.66 10.14 9.38
N ASN A 79 -10.32 10.24 9.31
CA ASN A 79 -9.59 11.51 9.17
C ASN A 79 -9.42 11.87 7.69
#